data_AF-I8AAH2-F1
#
_entry.id   AF-I8AAH2-F1
#
_cell.length_a   1.000
_cell.length_b   1.000
_cell.length_c   1.000
_cell.angle_alpha   90.00
_cell.angle_beta   90.00
_cell.angle_gamma   90.00
#
_symmetry.space_group_name_H-M   'P 1'
#
loop_
_entity.id
_entity.type
_entity.pdbx_description
1 polymer ?
#
loop_
_entity_poly.entity_id
_entity_poly.type
_entity_poly.pdbx_seq_one_letter_code
_entity_poly.pdbx_strand_id
1 'polypeptide(L)'
;MFQVLSSFNKSDQSQEKGPEARALPASWYHSSPLYELERRAIFSKRWLLVTHRSRLTKPGDFIRYEEAGFPIFLCLDRQGNLRGFHNVCRHRAFPVVISDSGSANILACKYHGWSYGLNGKLAKAPRFDGVSGFDKEDNGLFSIHVHVDQRGLVWVNLDAKETPTTPWNEDFLGADTQGRLQDFNMTEYKFDHAWDMTIITRYGTQTTLWSVLDD
;
A
#
# COMPACT_ATOMS: atom_id res chain seq x y z
N MET A 1 34.50 -1.04 58.21
CA MET A 1 34.77 -2.41 57.73
C MET A 1 33.46 -2.94 57.13
N PHE A 2 33.23 -2.68 55.85
CA PHE A 2 32.05 -3.15 55.11
C PHE A 2 32.37 -4.55 54.58
N GLN A 3 31.53 -5.54 54.87
CA GLN A 3 31.48 -6.78 54.12
C GLN A 3 30.05 -7.03 53.67
N VAL A 4 29.84 -6.78 52.37
CA VAL A 4 28.74 -7.31 51.57
C VAL A 4 29.14 -8.74 51.20
N LEU A 5 28.30 -9.72 51.53
CA LEU A 5 28.30 -11.00 50.82
C LEU A 5 26.86 -11.32 50.43
N SER A 6 26.57 -11.01 49.18
CA SER A 6 25.43 -11.45 48.38
C SER A 6 25.40 -12.97 48.26
N SER A 7 24.25 -13.58 48.48
CA SER A 7 23.94 -14.91 47.96
C SER A 7 22.70 -14.81 47.09
N PHE A 8 22.90 -14.42 45.83
CA PHE A 8 21.90 -14.64 44.78
C PHE A 8 22.04 -16.08 44.32
N ASN A 9 21.07 -16.90 44.69
CA ASN A 9 20.96 -18.28 44.24
C ASN A 9 20.50 -18.26 42.78
N LYS A 10 21.45 -18.35 41.84
CA LYS A 10 21.17 -18.43 40.40
C LYS A 10 20.75 -19.87 40.12
N SER A 11 19.45 -20.13 40.15
CA SER A 11 18.90 -21.40 39.67
C SER A 11 19.29 -21.57 38.21
N ASP A 12 20.03 -22.63 37.94
CA ASP A 12 20.48 -23.09 36.63
C ASP A 12 19.25 -23.43 35.77
N GLN A 13 18.76 -22.44 35.02
CA GLN A 13 17.84 -22.68 33.92
C GLN A 13 18.68 -22.94 32.67
N SER A 14 18.97 -24.20 32.41
CA SER A 14 19.40 -24.65 31.09
C SER A 14 18.26 -24.37 30.12
N GLN A 15 18.31 -23.22 29.45
CA GLN A 15 17.48 -22.94 28.29
C GLN A 15 17.83 -23.98 27.22
N GLU A 16 16.92 -24.93 26.97
CA GLU A 16 17.00 -25.80 25.81
C GLU A 16 17.12 -24.91 24.56
N LYS A 17 18.27 -25.01 23.90
CA LYS A 17 18.56 -24.30 22.65
C LYS A 17 17.58 -24.87 21.62
N GLY A 18 16.51 -24.13 21.34
CA GLY A 18 15.58 -24.47 20.26
C GLY A 18 16.32 -24.68 18.93
N PRO A 19 15.72 -25.38 17.95
CA PRO A 19 16.38 -25.68 16.69
C PRO A 19 16.99 -24.42 16.09
N GLU A 20 18.28 -24.48 15.73
CA GLU A 20 19.00 -23.32 15.19
C GLU A 20 18.23 -22.76 13.99
N ALA A 21 17.81 -21.50 14.09
CA ALA A 21 17.08 -20.81 13.04
C ALA A 21 17.97 -20.71 11.79
N ARG A 22 17.70 -21.55 10.79
CA ARG A 22 18.44 -21.54 9.52
C ARG A 22 17.83 -20.50 8.59
N ALA A 23 18.69 -19.72 7.93
CA ALA A 23 18.26 -18.84 6.85
C ALA A 23 17.58 -19.63 5.71
N LEU A 24 16.74 -18.93 4.94
CA LEU A 24 16.15 -19.49 3.73
C LEU A 24 17.25 -19.89 2.73
N PRO A 25 16.99 -20.84 1.83
CA PRO A 25 17.94 -21.19 0.77
C PRO A 25 18.35 -19.94 -0.01
N ALA A 26 19.66 -19.78 -0.26
CA ALA A 26 20.19 -18.60 -0.95
C ALA A 26 19.53 -18.33 -2.32
N SER A 27 19.09 -19.38 -3.01
CA SER A 27 18.37 -19.30 -4.29
C SER A 27 17.06 -18.53 -4.22
N TRP A 28 16.40 -18.49 -3.05
CA TRP A 28 15.11 -17.81 -2.91
C TRP A 28 15.24 -16.30 -3.08
N TYR A 29 16.36 -15.72 -2.65
CA TYR A 29 16.60 -14.28 -2.74
C TYR A 29 16.89 -13.75 -4.16
N HIS A 30 17.11 -14.62 -5.15
CA HIS A 30 17.44 -14.21 -6.52
C HIS A 30 16.70 -15.01 -7.61
N SER A 31 15.79 -15.90 -7.23
CA SER A 31 15.01 -16.70 -8.19
C SER A 31 13.85 -15.89 -8.76
N SER A 32 13.95 -15.51 -10.04
CA SER A 32 12.86 -14.80 -10.75
C SER A 32 11.53 -15.60 -10.75
N PRO A 33 11.51 -16.93 -11.01
CA PRO A 33 10.27 -17.70 -10.90
C PRO A 33 9.65 -17.69 -9.50
N LEU A 34 10.49 -17.68 -8.45
CA LEU A 34 9.98 -17.61 -7.08
C LEU A 34 9.40 -16.23 -6.78
N TYR A 35 10.05 -15.15 -7.22
CA TYR A 35 9.52 -13.81 -7.10
C TYR A 35 8.15 -13.67 -7.81
N GLU A 36 8.00 -14.23 -9.01
CA GLU A 36 6.69 -14.23 -9.70
C GLU A 36 5.60 -15.02 -8.96
N LEU A 37 5.98 -16.07 -8.22
CA LEU A 37 5.07 -16.78 -7.31
C LEU A 37 4.71 -15.90 -6.11
N GLU A 38 5.68 -15.26 -5.46
CA GLU A 38 5.48 -14.36 -4.33
C GLU A 38 4.60 -13.17 -4.70
N ARG A 39 4.82 -12.57 -5.88
CA ARG A 39 3.97 -11.50 -6.44
C ARG A 39 2.50 -11.89 -6.46
N ARG A 40 2.20 -13.11 -6.94
CA ARG A 40 0.83 -13.62 -7.06
C ARG A 40 0.27 -14.08 -5.72
N ALA A 41 1.05 -14.80 -4.90
CA ALA A 41 0.56 -15.45 -3.70
C ALA A 41 0.57 -14.55 -2.46
N ILE A 42 1.50 -13.59 -2.39
CA ILE A 42 1.73 -12.74 -1.22
C ILE A 42 1.37 -11.29 -1.56
N PHE A 43 2.12 -10.63 -2.43
CA PHE A 43 1.97 -9.20 -2.67
C PHE A 43 0.60 -8.82 -3.25
N SER A 44 -0.02 -9.70 -4.04
CA SER A 44 -1.36 -9.46 -4.55
C SER A 44 -2.50 -9.79 -3.59
N LYS A 45 -2.23 -10.42 -2.44
CA LYS A 45 -3.26 -10.97 -1.53
C LYS A 45 -3.15 -10.49 -0.09
N ARG A 46 -2.00 -9.97 0.32
CA ARG A 46 -1.72 -9.48 1.67
C ARG A 46 -1.84 -7.96 1.74
N TRP A 47 -2.04 -7.44 2.94
CA TRP A 47 -2.10 -6.01 3.18
C TRP A 47 -0.70 -5.42 3.22
N LEU A 48 -0.49 -4.35 2.44
CA LEU A 48 0.75 -3.61 2.34
C LEU A 48 0.53 -2.21 2.91
N LEU A 49 1.36 -1.81 3.87
CA LEU A 49 1.40 -0.43 4.36
C LEU A 49 2.09 0.44 3.32
N VAL A 50 1.43 1.47 2.80
CA VAL A 50 1.97 2.30 1.70
C VAL A 50 2.12 3.77 2.05
N THR A 51 1.31 4.30 2.97
CA THR A 51 1.30 5.74 3.25
C THR A 51 0.57 6.10 4.53
N HIS A 52 0.49 7.39 4.81
CA HIS A 52 -0.37 7.94 5.87
C HIS A 52 -1.44 8.87 5.28
N ARG A 53 -2.63 8.86 5.87
CA ARG A 53 -3.82 9.59 5.43
C ARG A 53 -3.59 11.09 5.33
N SER A 54 -2.72 11.66 6.18
CA SER A 54 -2.37 13.09 6.19
C SER A 54 -1.76 13.60 4.88
N ARG A 55 -1.27 12.71 3.99
CA ARG A 55 -0.75 13.10 2.67
C ARG A 55 -1.83 13.44 1.64
N LEU A 56 -3.09 13.16 1.94
CA LEU A 56 -4.22 13.31 1.03
C LEU A 56 -5.29 14.18 1.71
N THR A 57 -5.15 15.50 1.70
CA THR A 57 -5.97 16.36 2.58
C THR A 57 -7.23 16.89 1.91
N LYS A 58 -7.22 17.05 0.59
CA LYS A 58 -8.34 17.61 -0.17
C LYS A 58 -8.80 16.68 -1.30
N PRO A 59 -10.10 16.74 -1.69
CA PRO A 59 -10.60 15.97 -2.80
C PRO A 59 -9.76 16.17 -4.07
N GLY A 60 -9.47 15.06 -4.75
CA GLY A 60 -8.63 15.05 -5.94
C GLY A 60 -7.16 14.82 -5.66
N ASP A 61 -6.68 14.97 -4.41
CA ASP A 61 -5.32 14.58 -4.06
C ASP A 61 -5.10 13.11 -4.42
N PHE A 62 -3.94 12.81 -5.01
CA PHE A 62 -3.54 11.46 -5.36
C PHE A 62 -2.06 11.22 -5.10
N ILE A 63 -1.72 9.96 -4.87
CA ILE A 63 -0.33 9.48 -4.75
C ILE A 63 -0.21 8.16 -5.51
N ARG A 64 0.86 8.00 -6.27
CA ARG A 64 1.18 6.84 -7.10
C ARG A 64 2.22 5.98 -6.41
N TYR A 65 2.05 4.67 -6.50
CA TYR A 65 2.97 3.66 -5.97
C TYR A 65 3.19 2.55 -7.00
N GLU A 66 4.25 1.77 -6.81
CA GLU A 66 4.48 0.53 -7.54
C GLU A 66 4.90 -0.55 -6.55
N GLU A 67 3.96 -1.43 -6.21
CA GLU A 67 4.18 -2.47 -5.20
C GLU A 67 4.44 -3.79 -5.90
N ALA A 68 5.64 -4.36 -5.75
CA ALA A 68 6.04 -5.60 -6.41
C ALA A 68 5.71 -5.62 -7.92
N GLY A 69 5.96 -4.50 -8.62
CA GLY A 69 5.67 -4.32 -10.05
C GLY A 69 4.19 -4.14 -10.40
N PHE A 70 3.30 -3.95 -9.42
CA PHE A 70 1.91 -3.56 -9.64
C PHE A 70 1.78 -2.03 -9.53
N PRO A 71 1.57 -1.32 -10.64
CA PRO A 71 1.39 0.13 -10.59
C PRO A 71 0.01 0.43 -10.02
N ILE A 72 -0.04 1.19 -8.93
CA ILE A 72 -1.26 1.59 -8.25
C ILE A 72 -1.26 3.09 -7.97
N PHE A 73 -2.41 3.64 -7.66
CA PHE A 73 -2.50 4.96 -7.05
C PHE A 73 -3.66 5.02 -6.07
N LEU A 74 -3.50 5.89 -5.08
CA LEU A 74 -4.54 6.26 -4.14
C LEU A 74 -5.04 7.65 -4.50
N CYS A 75 -6.32 7.92 -4.30
CA CYS A 75 -6.86 9.27 -4.40
C CYS A 75 -8.00 9.53 -3.42
N LEU A 76 -8.17 10.80 -3.04
CA LEU A 76 -9.31 11.22 -2.26
C LEU A 76 -10.49 11.59 -3.17
N ASP A 77 -11.63 10.92 -3.02
CA ASP A 77 -12.82 11.25 -3.80
C ASP A 77 -13.51 12.53 -3.32
N ARG A 78 -14.54 12.98 -4.05
CA ARG A 78 -15.31 14.19 -3.72
C ARG A 78 -16.08 14.09 -2.41
N GLN A 79 -16.33 12.87 -1.94
CA GLN A 79 -17.01 12.57 -0.69
C GLN A 79 -16.01 12.43 0.48
N GLY A 80 -14.71 12.57 0.23
CA GLY A 80 -13.68 12.41 1.25
C GLY A 80 -13.31 10.95 1.54
N ASN A 81 -13.75 9.99 0.71
CA ASN A 81 -13.33 8.60 0.85
C ASN A 81 -11.99 8.38 0.13
N LEU A 82 -11.09 7.69 0.81
CA LEU A 82 -9.86 7.25 0.21
C LEU A 82 -10.14 6.06 -0.73
N ARG A 83 -9.76 6.19 -1.99
CA ARG A 83 -9.92 5.17 -3.03
C ARG A 83 -8.55 4.70 -3.50
N GLY A 84 -8.46 3.45 -3.93
CA GLY A 84 -7.27 2.90 -4.56
C GLY A 84 -7.62 2.22 -5.88
N PHE A 85 -6.74 2.34 -6.87
CA PHE A 85 -6.89 1.68 -8.16
C PHE A 85 -5.55 1.19 -8.70
N HIS A 86 -5.58 0.17 -9.55
CA HIS A 86 -4.48 -0.06 -10.47
C HIS A 86 -4.34 1.14 -11.42
N ASN A 87 -3.10 1.61 -11.63
CA ASN A 87 -2.80 2.74 -12.49
C ASN A 87 -2.75 2.32 -13.97
N VAL A 88 -3.83 1.73 -14.46
CA VAL A 88 -3.94 1.12 -15.78
C VAL A 88 -5.26 1.54 -16.41
N CYS A 89 -5.20 2.34 -17.48
CA CYS A 89 -6.39 2.72 -18.23
C CYS A 89 -7.03 1.49 -18.89
N ARG A 90 -8.34 1.32 -18.71
CA ARG A 90 -9.13 0.21 -19.26
C ARG A 90 -9.19 0.15 -20.79
N HIS A 91 -8.79 1.21 -21.49
CA HIS A 91 -8.76 1.24 -22.95
C HIS A 91 -7.55 0.49 -23.53
N ARG A 92 -6.32 0.96 -23.22
CA ARG A 92 -5.06 0.41 -23.76
C ARG A 92 -3.91 0.48 -22.77
N ALA A 93 -4.22 0.24 -21.49
CA ALA A 93 -3.26 0.08 -20.39
C ALA A 93 -2.28 1.24 -20.13
N PHE A 94 -2.52 2.42 -20.70
CA PHE A 94 -1.69 3.60 -20.41
C PHE A 94 -1.91 4.07 -18.96
N PRO A 95 -0.87 4.55 -18.25
CA PRO A 95 -1.01 5.08 -16.89
C PRO A 95 -2.05 6.21 -16.81
N VAL A 96 -2.94 6.13 -15.84
CA VAL A 96 -4.00 7.13 -15.62
C VAL A 96 -3.40 8.38 -14.97
N VAL A 97 -2.55 8.19 -13.97
CA VAL A 97 -1.73 9.25 -13.36
C VAL A 97 -0.26 9.01 -13.67
N ILE A 98 0.47 10.09 -13.96
CA ILE A 98 1.89 10.03 -14.35
C ILE A 98 2.78 10.57 -13.24
N SER A 99 2.40 11.71 -12.65
CA SER A 99 3.11 12.29 -11.51
C SER A 99 3.04 11.36 -10.29
N ASP A 100 4.06 11.41 -9.45
CA ASP A 100 4.13 10.60 -8.22
C ASP A 100 3.08 11.02 -7.20
N SER A 101 2.75 12.31 -7.16
CA SER A 101 1.64 12.84 -6.39
C SER A 101 1.10 14.10 -7.06
N GLY A 102 -0.07 14.55 -6.61
CA GLY A 102 -0.66 15.79 -7.09
C GLY A 102 -2.13 15.87 -6.71
N SER A 103 -2.86 16.71 -7.44
CA SER A 103 -4.30 16.87 -7.26
C SER A 103 -4.99 16.95 -8.62
N ALA A 104 -6.13 16.30 -8.77
CA ALA A 104 -6.88 16.25 -10.03
C ALA A 104 -8.39 16.33 -9.78
N ASN A 105 -9.10 17.09 -10.62
CA ASN A 105 -10.57 17.15 -10.58
C ASN A 105 -11.24 15.97 -11.31
N ILE A 106 -10.50 15.34 -12.23
CA ILE A 106 -10.87 14.21 -13.06
C ILE A 106 -9.61 13.41 -13.41
N LEU A 107 -9.72 12.09 -13.48
CA LEU A 107 -8.61 11.20 -13.82
C LEU A 107 -8.61 10.96 -15.33
N ALA A 108 -7.86 11.75 -16.09
CA ALA A 108 -7.86 11.69 -17.56
C ALA A 108 -6.62 10.98 -18.10
N CYS A 109 -6.84 9.88 -18.83
CA CYS A 109 -5.79 9.17 -19.53
C CYS A 109 -5.25 10.00 -20.71
N LYS A 110 -3.96 10.32 -20.68
CA LYS A 110 -3.30 11.15 -21.70
C LYS A 110 -3.12 10.47 -23.07
N TYR A 111 -3.44 9.18 -23.20
CA TYR A 111 -3.28 8.47 -24.47
C TYR A 111 -4.44 8.74 -25.44
N HIS A 112 -5.67 8.43 -25.05
CA HIS A 112 -6.86 8.55 -25.91
C HIS A 112 -8.01 9.34 -25.27
N GLY A 113 -7.76 9.99 -24.12
CA GLY A 113 -8.74 10.87 -23.48
C GLY A 113 -9.90 10.15 -22.79
N TRP A 114 -9.78 8.85 -22.51
CA TRP A 114 -10.70 8.21 -21.55
C TRP A 114 -10.51 8.87 -20.18
N SER A 115 -11.60 9.27 -19.55
CA SER A 115 -11.56 9.94 -18.26
C SER A 115 -12.49 9.30 -17.25
N TYR A 116 -12.02 9.25 -16.01
CA TYR A 116 -12.70 8.62 -14.89
C TYR A 116 -12.98 9.66 -13.80
N GLY A 117 -14.10 9.49 -13.09
CA GLY A 117 -14.32 10.19 -11.84
C GLY A 117 -13.31 9.77 -10.77
N LEU A 118 -13.20 10.54 -9.69
CA LEU A 118 -12.33 10.19 -8.55
C LEU A 118 -12.79 8.92 -7.80
N ASN A 119 -14.02 8.45 -8.08
CA ASN A 119 -14.53 7.15 -7.63
C ASN A 119 -14.17 5.99 -8.57
N GLY A 120 -13.38 6.25 -9.63
CA GLY A 120 -12.94 5.25 -10.60
C GLY A 120 -13.94 4.92 -11.71
N LYS A 121 -15.17 5.45 -11.66
CA LYS A 121 -16.16 5.22 -12.72
C LYS A 121 -15.78 5.93 -14.01
N LEU A 122 -16.00 5.28 -15.15
CA LEU A 122 -15.73 5.86 -16.46
C LEU A 122 -16.70 7.00 -16.75
N ALA A 123 -16.20 8.23 -16.83
CA ALA A 123 -16.99 9.42 -17.12
C ALA A 123 -17.11 9.68 -18.62
N LYS A 124 -16.00 9.53 -19.36
CA LYS A 124 -15.97 9.79 -20.80
C LYS A 124 -15.07 8.79 -21.51
N ALA A 125 -15.57 8.26 -22.63
CA ALA A 125 -14.81 7.47 -23.59
C ALA A 125 -15.02 8.08 -24.99
N PRO A 126 -14.10 8.96 -25.44
CA PRO A 126 -14.24 9.59 -26.75
C PRO A 126 -14.38 8.55 -27.87
N ARG A 127 -15.33 8.76 -28.79
CA ARG A 127 -15.66 7.86 -29.92
C ARG A 127 -16.31 6.52 -29.54
N PHE A 128 -16.73 6.35 -28.29
CA PHE A 128 -17.47 5.16 -27.85
C PHE A 128 -18.97 5.43 -27.66
N ASP A 129 -19.43 6.67 -27.82
CA ASP A 129 -20.86 6.98 -27.74
C ASP A 129 -21.60 6.27 -28.90
N GLY A 130 -22.58 5.43 -28.56
CA GLY A 130 -23.37 4.66 -29.53
C GLY A 130 -22.70 3.40 -30.10
N VAL A 131 -21.51 3.02 -29.61
CA VAL A 131 -20.89 1.73 -29.98
C VAL A 131 -21.71 0.59 -29.39
N SER A 132 -22.18 -0.31 -30.26
CA SER A 132 -22.96 -1.48 -29.83
C SER A 132 -22.17 -2.36 -28.86
N GLY A 133 -22.81 -2.75 -27.75
CA GLY A 133 -22.21 -3.60 -26.72
C GLY A 133 -21.22 -2.89 -25.79
N PHE A 134 -21.07 -1.56 -25.89
CA PHE A 134 -20.24 -0.80 -24.96
C PHE A 134 -21.08 -0.21 -23.83
N ASP A 135 -20.84 -0.67 -22.60
CA ASP A 135 -21.36 -0.04 -21.38
C ASP A 135 -20.22 0.68 -20.64
N LYS A 136 -20.47 1.93 -20.22
CA LYS A 136 -19.52 2.70 -19.42
C LYS A 136 -19.36 2.12 -18.01
N GLU A 137 -20.41 1.55 -17.43
CA GLU A 137 -20.38 1.04 -16.06
C GLU A 137 -19.47 -0.19 -15.92
N ASP A 138 -19.31 -1.00 -16.98
CA ASP A 138 -18.41 -2.16 -17.02
C ASP A 138 -16.91 -1.79 -17.18
N ASN A 139 -16.63 -0.52 -17.44
CA ASN A 139 -15.32 -0.03 -17.86
C ASN A 139 -14.70 0.97 -16.87
N GLY A 140 -15.12 0.93 -15.59
CA GLY A 140 -14.44 1.63 -14.49
C GLY A 140 -13.01 1.11 -14.24
N LEU A 141 -12.20 1.90 -13.53
CA LEU A 141 -10.86 1.48 -13.11
C LEU A 141 -10.91 0.22 -12.25
N PHE A 142 -9.86 -0.59 -12.31
CA PHE A 142 -9.71 -1.74 -11.43
C PHE A 142 -9.41 -1.25 -10.01
N SER A 143 -10.41 -1.26 -9.15
CA SER A 143 -10.29 -0.91 -7.74
C SER A 143 -9.41 -1.90 -6.99
N ILE A 144 -8.69 -1.40 -5.99
CA ILE A 144 -7.99 -2.21 -4.99
C ILE A 144 -8.59 -1.92 -3.61
N HIS A 145 -8.41 -2.84 -2.67
CA HIS A 145 -8.88 -2.62 -1.31
C HIS A 145 -7.99 -1.60 -0.59
N VAL A 146 -8.62 -0.73 0.19
CA VAL A 146 -7.94 0.26 1.03
C VAL A 146 -8.50 0.17 2.43
N HIS A 147 -7.61 0.17 3.42
CA HIS A 147 -7.96 0.26 4.83
C HIS A 147 -7.15 1.40 5.46
N VAL A 148 -7.82 2.23 6.26
CA VAL A 148 -7.15 3.26 7.05
C VAL A 148 -7.35 2.88 8.51
N ASP A 149 -6.27 2.64 9.22
CA ASP A 149 -6.35 2.25 10.63
C ASP A 149 -6.59 3.46 11.54
N GLN A 150 -6.73 3.23 12.86
CA GLN A 150 -6.99 4.29 13.83
C GLN A 150 -5.85 5.31 13.96
N ARG A 151 -4.66 4.98 13.46
CA ARG A 151 -3.50 5.88 13.44
C ARG A 151 -3.36 6.59 12.11
N GLY A 152 -4.30 6.42 11.18
CA GLY A 152 -4.25 7.05 9.86
C GLY A 152 -3.28 6.38 8.89
N LEU A 153 -2.68 5.24 9.24
CA LEU A 153 -1.86 4.48 8.31
C LEU A 153 -2.76 3.85 7.25
N VAL A 154 -2.31 3.92 6.00
CA VAL A 154 -3.06 3.47 4.85
C VAL A 154 -2.47 2.17 4.34
N TRP A 155 -3.31 1.15 4.35
CA TRP A 155 -3.02 -0.20 3.91
C TRP A 155 -3.75 -0.49 2.60
N VAL A 156 -3.10 -1.21 1.69
CA VAL A 156 -3.69 -1.65 0.42
C VAL A 156 -3.64 -3.16 0.28
N ASN A 157 -4.63 -3.73 -0.42
CA ASN A 157 -4.64 -5.14 -0.80
C ASN A 157 -5.16 -5.26 -2.23
N LEU A 158 -4.42 -5.99 -3.07
CA LEU A 158 -4.65 -6.08 -4.52
C LEU A 158 -5.49 -7.30 -4.92
N ASP A 159 -6.14 -7.96 -3.96
CA ASP A 159 -7.02 -9.08 -4.26
C ASP A 159 -8.16 -8.60 -5.18
N ALA A 160 -8.44 -9.37 -6.23
CA ALA A 160 -9.44 -9.00 -7.23
C ALA A 160 -10.87 -9.42 -6.84
N LYS A 161 -11.01 -10.12 -5.70
CA LYS A 161 -12.31 -10.46 -5.14
C LYS A 161 -13.00 -9.20 -4.60
N GLU A 162 -14.33 -9.26 -4.47
CA GLU A 162 -15.10 -8.15 -3.90
C GLU A 162 -14.70 -7.85 -2.45
N THR A 163 -14.35 -8.88 -1.70
CA THR A 163 -13.74 -8.77 -0.38
C THR A 163 -12.38 -9.48 -0.37
N PRO A 164 -11.35 -8.92 0.28
CA PRO A 164 -10.03 -9.52 0.29
C PRO A 164 -10.08 -10.89 0.95
N THR A 165 -9.35 -11.86 0.39
CA THR A 165 -9.29 -13.23 0.94
C THR A 165 -8.82 -13.23 2.39
N THR A 166 -7.93 -12.31 2.75
CA THR A 166 -7.47 -12.09 4.11
C THR A 166 -7.96 -10.71 4.58
N PRO A 167 -8.94 -10.64 5.48
CA PRO A 167 -9.35 -9.40 6.14
C PRO A 167 -8.18 -8.73 6.86
N TRP A 168 -8.16 -7.39 6.94
CA TRP A 168 -7.04 -6.67 7.56
C TRP A 168 -6.80 -7.07 9.02
N ASN A 169 -7.88 -7.29 9.77
CA ASN A 169 -7.81 -7.70 11.17
C ASN A 169 -7.24 -9.12 11.36
N GLU A 170 -7.26 -10.00 10.36
CA GLU A 170 -6.64 -11.32 10.51
C GLU A 170 -5.12 -11.20 10.75
N ASP A 171 -4.45 -10.30 10.02
CA ASP A 171 -3.00 -10.09 10.12
C ASP A 171 -2.63 -8.98 11.13
N PHE A 172 -3.50 -7.99 11.35
CA PHE A 172 -3.16 -6.74 12.05
C PHE A 172 -4.09 -6.36 13.21
N LEU A 173 -4.94 -7.27 13.72
CA LEU A 173 -5.80 -6.96 14.86
C LEU A 173 -4.97 -6.45 16.06
N GLY A 174 -5.33 -5.27 16.54
CA GLY A 174 -4.69 -4.65 17.71
C GLY A 174 -3.38 -3.93 17.41
N ALA A 175 -2.89 -3.94 16.16
CA ALA A 175 -1.65 -3.26 15.78
C ALA A 175 -1.73 -1.74 16.02
N ASP A 176 -2.90 -1.15 15.81
CA ASP A 176 -3.19 0.29 15.91
C ASP A 176 -3.72 0.72 17.30
N THR A 177 -4.04 -0.22 18.19
CA THR A 177 -4.61 0.05 19.53
C THR A 177 -3.66 -0.22 20.68
N GLN A 178 -2.40 -0.59 20.39
CA GLN A 178 -1.37 -0.82 21.42
C GLN A 178 -1.25 0.40 22.35
N GLY A 179 -1.14 0.16 23.65
CA GLY A 179 -1.09 1.23 24.67
C GLY A 179 -0.03 2.30 24.38
N ARG A 180 1.15 1.89 23.90
CA ARG A 180 2.26 2.79 23.53
C ARG A 180 1.94 3.78 22.39
N LEU A 181 0.87 3.54 21.63
CA LEU A 181 0.45 4.41 20.53
C LEU A 181 -0.58 5.44 20.98
N GLN A 182 -1.15 5.31 22.18
CA GLN A 182 -2.20 6.20 22.68
C GLN A 182 -1.68 7.61 23.02
N ASP A 183 -0.38 7.73 23.27
CA ASP A 183 0.27 9.01 23.54
C ASP A 183 0.39 9.90 22.30
N PHE A 184 0.13 9.36 21.09
CA PHE A 184 0.24 10.08 19.83
C PHE A 184 -1.14 10.45 19.28
N ASN A 185 -1.47 11.74 19.31
CA ASN A 185 -2.65 12.29 18.64
C ASN A 185 -2.33 12.63 17.18
N MET A 186 -2.53 11.67 16.27
CA MET A 186 -2.22 11.79 14.84
C MET A 186 -2.94 12.95 14.12
N THR A 187 -3.94 13.58 14.75
CA THR A 187 -4.64 14.75 14.19
C THR A 187 -3.87 16.06 14.35
N GLU A 188 -2.91 16.11 15.27
CA GLU A 188 -2.04 17.28 15.50
C GLU A 188 -0.90 17.34 14.49
N TYR A 189 -0.52 16.18 13.94
CA TYR A 189 0.56 16.02 12.98
C TYR A 189 0.13 16.42 11.58
N LYS A 190 1.00 17.16 10.89
CA LYS A 190 0.86 17.45 9.46
C LYS A 190 1.95 16.74 8.70
N PHE A 191 1.59 16.27 7.50
CA PHE A 191 2.61 15.80 6.59
C PHE A 191 3.47 16.97 6.14
N ASP A 192 4.79 16.84 6.32
CA ASP A 192 5.77 17.79 5.80
C ASP A 192 6.43 17.23 4.53
N HIS A 193 7.18 16.13 4.66
CA HIS A 193 7.96 15.56 3.57
C HIS A 193 8.01 14.01 3.58
N ALA A 194 8.39 13.42 2.44
CA ALA A 194 8.62 11.99 2.31
C ALA A 194 9.94 11.74 1.58
N TRP A 195 10.63 10.68 1.98
CA TRP A 195 11.85 10.22 1.33
C TRP A 195 11.59 8.86 0.68
N ASP A 196 12.11 8.67 -0.52
CA ASP A 196 12.13 7.39 -1.20
C ASP A 196 13.57 6.94 -1.44
N MET A 197 13.79 5.64 -1.34
CA MET A 197 15.04 5.03 -1.73
C MET A 197 14.76 4.08 -2.88
N THR A 198 15.33 4.40 -4.03
CA THR A 198 15.33 3.49 -5.18
C THR A 198 16.60 2.66 -5.13
N ILE A 199 16.45 1.37 -4.82
CA ILE A 199 17.56 0.41 -4.86
C ILE A 199 17.65 -0.12 -6.29
N ILE A 200 18.73 0.25 -6.98
CA ILE A 200 19.05 -0.28 -8.30
C ILE A 200 19.80 -1.59 -8.09
N THR A 201 19.13 -2.72 -8.34
CA THR A 201 19.78 -4.03 -8.34
C THR A 201 20.25 -4.38 -9.76
N ARG A 202 21.13 -5.37 -9.90
CA ARG A 202 21.53 -5.90 -11.22
C ARG A 202 20.37 -6.50 -12.02
N TYR A 203 19.19 -6.66 -11.42
CA TYR A 203 17.99 -7.26 -12.00
C TYR A 203 16.80 -6.29 -12.15
N GLY A 204 16.97 -5.01 -11.82
CA GLY A 204 15.92 -3.99 -11.93
C GLY A 204 15.88 -3.01 -10.75
N THR A 205 15.03 -1.99 -10.86
CA THR A 205 14.74 -0.98 -9.82
C THR A 205 13.66 -1.47 -8.87
N GLN A 206 13.91 -1.38 -7.57
CA GLN A 206 12.92 -1.61 -6.50
C GLN A 206 12.87 -0.35 -5.63
N THR A 207 11.69 0.26 -5.48
CA THR A 207 11.50 1.45 -4.65
C THR A 207 10.83 1.04 -3.34
N THR A 208 11.36 1.50 -2.21
CA THR A 208 10.71 1.35 -0.89
C THR A 208 10.49 2.73 -0.30
N LEU A 209 9.30 2.97 0.25
CA LEU A 209 8.88 4.26 0.77
C LEU A 209 8.75 4.25 2.28
N TRP A 210 9.30 5.28 2.92
CA TRP A 210 9.13 5.54 4.34
C TRP A 210 8.68 7.00 4.51
N SER A 211 7.60 7.23 5.25
CA SER A 211 7.12 8.59 5.56
C SER A 211 7.43 8.95 7.00
N VAL A 212 7.94 10.16 7.23
CA VAL A 212 8.11 10.76 8.56
C VAL A 212 6.97 11.76 8.76
N LEU A 213 6.44 11.82 9.98
CA LEU A 213 5.50 12.86 10.42
C LEU A 213 6.27 13.76 11.38
N ASP A 214 6.23 15.07 11.16
CA ASP A 214 6.86 16.06 12.05
C ASP A 214 5.82 16.63 13.03
N ASP A 215 6.27 16.95 14.25
CA ASP A 215 5.48 17.53 15.36
C ASP A 215 4.92 18.94 15.04
#